data_AF-A0A2K2FVJ5-F1
#
_entry.id   AF-A0A2K2FVJ5-F1
#
_cell.length_a   1.000
_cell.length_b   1.000
_cell.length_c   1.000
_cell.angle_alpha   90.00
_cell.angle_beta   90.00
_cell.angle_gamma   90.00
#
_symmetry.space_group_name_H-M   'P 1'
#
loop_
_entity.id
_entity.type
_entity.pdbx_description
1 polymer ?
#
loop_
_entity_poly.entity_id
_entity_poly.type
_entity_poly.pdbx_seq_one_letter_code
_entity_poly.pdbx_strand_id
1 'polypeptide(L)'
;MLQTINATFQRADALVVAAKEGATPRHIVDRIVAAGADASAEDRRTIATAAAELKDATRMLQGVVASARRRDEQNRWVMWTATGGVVLGMVLWATFAGIVARAVPASWQWPEKMAAHTLDMPMWEGGQRMMQSASPGAFTALAAGDRIVAANREALEACRKRADKAREAVRCTIDVEADERTKR
;
A
#
# COMPACT_ATOMS: atom_id res chain seq x y z
N MET A 1 -73.43 4.18 33.39
CA MET A 1 -72.21 3.88 34.16
C MET A 1 -72.48 3.29 35.55
N LEU A 2 -73.58 3.65 36.23
CA LEU A 2 -73.99 2.98 37.49
C LEU A 2 -74.57 1.57 37.29
N GLN A 3 -75.20 1.27 36.13
CA GLN A 3 -75.76 -0.06 35.83
C GLN A 3 -74.69 -1.15 35.63
N THR A 4 -73.53 -0.79 35.08
CA THR A 4 -72.44 -1.75 34.81
C THR A 4 -71.75 -2.23 36.08
N ILE A 5 -71.69 -1.40 37.13
CA ILE A 5 -71.12 -1.76 38.44
C ILE A 5 -72.05 -2.73 39.19
N ASN A 6 -73.36 -2.56 39.06
CA ASN A 6 -74.31 -3.46 39.75
C ASN A 6 -74.32 -4.87 39.14
N ALA A 7 -74.13 -4.98 37.83
CA ALA A 7 -74.04 -6.26 37.12
C ALA A 7 -72.78 -7.08 37.48
N THR A 8 -71.66 -6.41 37.83
CA THR A 8 -70.45 -7.10 38.29
C THR A 8 -70.57 -7.60 39.72
N PHE A 9 -71.27 -6.86 40.60
CA PHE A 9 -71.52 -7.31 41.97
C PHE A 9 -72.45 -8.53 42.01
N GLN A 10 -73.52 -8.56 41.21
CA GLN A 10 -74.39 -9.74 41.14
C GLN A 10 -73.68 -11.02 40.66
N ARG A 11 -72.70 -10.89 39.75
CA ARG A 11 -71.91 -12.04 39.27
C ARG A 11 -70.92 -12.56 40.31
N ALA A 12 -70.38 -11.68 41.14
CA ALA A 12 -69.49 -12.08 42.23
C ALA A 12 -70.25 -12.87 43.30
N ASP A 13 -71.44 -12.43 43.69
CA ASP A 13 -72.26 -13.15 44.67
C ASP A 13 -72.73 -14.51 44.13
N ALA A 14 -73.09 -14.61 42.85
CA ALA A 14 -73.45 -15.88 42.22
C ALA A 14 -72.28 -16.89 42.21
N LEU A 15 -71.05 -16.42 41.99
CA LEU A 15 -69.85 -17.27 42.04
C LEU A 15 -69.52 -17.72 43.46
N VAL A 16 -69.73 -16.85 44.46
CA VAL A 16 -69.52 -17.19 45.87
C VAL A 16 -70.57 -18.18 46.35
N VAL A 17 -71.83 -18.04 45.96
CA VAL A 17 -72.90 -19.01 46.28
C VAL A 17 -72.66 -20.36 45.59
N ALA A 18 -72.28 -20.36 44.29
CA ALA A 18 -71.95 -21.59 43.57
C ALA A 18 -70.72 -22.31 44.14
N ALA A 19 -69.73 -21.57 44.67
CA ALA A 19 -68.60 -22.14 45.38
C ALA A 19 -69.01 -22.71 46.76
N LYS A 20 -70.01 -22.11 47.41
CA LYS A 20 -70.48 -22.50 48.74
C LYS A 20 -71.39 -23.74 48.72
N GLU A 21 -72.03 -24.04 47.59
CA GLU A 21 -72.88 -25.22 47.40
C GLU A 21 -72.14 -26.47 46.86
N GLY A 22 -70.79 -26.44 46.81
CA GLY A 22 -69.99 -27.66 46.72
C GLY A 22 -69.70 -28.16 45.30
N ALA A 23 -69.20 -27.29 44.42
CA ALA A 23 -68.54 -27.72 43.19
C ALA A 23 -67.36 -28.65 43.54
N THR A 24 -67.52 -29.94 43.24
CA THR A 24 -66.62 -31.02 43.65
C THR A 24 -65.22 -30.86 43.02
N PRO A 25 -64.13 -30.77 43.80
CA PRO A 25 -62.78 -30.50 43.30
C PRO A 25 -62.21 -31.52 42.30
N ARG A 26 -62.80 -32.72 42.18
CA ARG A 26 -62.28 -33.80 41.33
C ARG A 26 -62.43 -33.53 39.83
N HIS A 27 -63.50 -32.86 39.40
CA HIS A 27 -63.75 -32.68 37.96
C HIS A 27 -62.82 -31.65 37.31
N ILE A 28 -62.24 -30.75 38.11
CA ILE A 28 -61.25 -29.75 37.65
C ILE A 28 -59.88 -30.40 37.47
N VAL A 29 -59.52 -31.33 38.38
CA VAL A 29 -58.23 -32.04 38.32
C VAL A 29 -58.15 -32.95 37.09
N ASP A 30 -59.21 -33.71 36.78
CA ASP A 30 -59.20 -34.60 35.60
C ASP A 30 -59.07 -33.83 34.28
N ARG A 31 -59.68 -32.63 34.18
CA ARG A 31 -59.56 -31.77 33.00
C ARG A 31 -58.18 -31.13 32.87
N ILE A 32 -57.52 -30.80 33.97
CA ILE A 32 -56.15 -30.25 33.96
C ILE A 32 -55.14 -31.33 33.57
N VAL A 33 -55.33 -32.58 34.04
CA VAL A 33 -54.46 -33.71 33.69
C VAL A 33 -54.65 -34.11 32.24
N ALA A 34 -55.88 -34.16 31.73
CA ALA A 34 -56.14 -34.43 30.31
C ALA A 34 -55.63 -33.31 29.39
N ALA A 35 -55.89 -32.04 29.72
CA ALA A 35 -55.39 -30.91 28.95
C ALA A 35 -53.86 -30.76 29.03
N GLY A 36 -53.24 -31.11 30.16
CA GLY A 36 -51.79 -31.11 30.33
C GLY A 36 -51.08 -32.22 29.55
N ALA A 37 -51.72 -33.39 29.39
CA ALA A 37 -51.21 -34.49 28.57
C ALA A 37 -51.23 -34.13 27.07
N ASP A 38 -52.32 -33.52 26.59
CA ASP A 38 -52.44 -33.09 25.20
C ASP A 38 -51.54 -31.87 24.89
N ALA A 39 -51.41 -30.92 25.82
CA ALA A 39 -50.53 -29.75 25.67
C ALA A 39 -49.03 -30.14 25.65
N SER A 40 -48.63 -31.16 26.41
CA SER A 40 -47.24 -31.63 26.45
C SER A 40 -46.80 -32.32 25.16
N ALA A 41 -47.73 -32.92 24.40
CA ALA A 41 -47.42 -33.57 23.13
C ALA A 41 -47.17 -32.54 22.01
N GLU A 42 -47.92 -31.45 21.99
CA GLU A 42 -47.74 -30.31 21.09
C GLU A 42 -46.40 -29.61 21.38
N ASP A 43 -46.08 -29.37 22.66
CA ASP A 43 -44.88 -28.64 23.08
C ASP A 43 -43.58 -29.43 22.83
N ARG A 44 -43.63 -30.77 22.88
CA ARG A 44 -42.49 -31.60 22.49
C ARG A 44 -42.17 -31.51 21.00
N ARG A 45 -43.18 -31.30 20.16
CA ARG A 45 -42.98 -31.14 18.70
C ARG A 45 -42.39 -29.78 18.38
N THR A 46 -42.85 -28.71 19.04
CA THR A 46 -42.31 -27.35 18.87
C THR A 46 -40.89 -27.21 19.40
N ILE A 47 -40.55 -27.88 20.50
CA ILE A 47 -39.17 -27.93 21.03
C ILE A 47 -38.26 -28.73 20.09
N ALA A 48 -38.75 -29.87 19.56
CA ALA A 48 -37.97 -30.68 18.61
C ALA A 48 -37.68 -29.93 17.31
N THR A 49 -38.64 -29.15 16.79
CA THR A 49 -38.42 -28.30 15.60
C THR A 49 -37.48 -27.16 15.91
N ALA A 50 -37.65 -26.44 17.03
CA ALA A 50 -36.74 -25.36 17.43
C ALA A 50 -35.30 -25.87 17.64
N ALA A 51 -35.12 -27.05 18.25
CA ALA A 51 -33.82 -27.68 18.42
C ALA A 51 -33.20 -28.10 17.08
N ALA A 52 -34.01 -28.56 16.12
CA ALA A 52 -33.55 -28.88 14.77
C ALA A 52 -33.07 -27.63 14.02
N GLU A 53 -33.83 -26.53 14.07
CA GLU A 53 -33.49 -25.23 13.48
C GLU A 53 -32.20 -24.64 14.09
N LEU A 54 -32.06 -24.67 15.42
CA LEU A 54 -30.84 -24.22 16.10
C LEU A 54 -29.61 -25.05 15.72
N LYS A 55 -29.79 -26.36 15.56
CA LYS A 55 -28.70 -27.25 15.14
C LYS A 55 -28.28 -26.95 13.70
N ASP A 56 -29.22 -26.62 12.83
CA ASP A 56 -28.92 -26.26 11.44
C ASP A 56 -28.23 -24.89 11.34
N ALA A 57 -28.74 -23.89 12.07
CA ALA A 57 -28.09 -22.58 12.19
C ALA A 57 -26.66 -22.70 12.77
N THR A 58 -26.47 -23.55 13.78
CA THR A 58 -25.13 -23.80 14.36
C THR A 58 -24.18 -24.43 13.34
N ARG A 59 -24.65 -25.36 12.51
CA ARG A 59 -23.83 -25.96 11.44
C ARG A 59 -23.45 -24.95 10.37
N MET A 60 -24.37 -24.08 9.96
CA MET A 60 -24.07 -23.02 9.01
C MET A 60 -23.02 -22.05 9.58
N LEU A 61 -23.17 -21.64 10.85
CA LEU A 61 -22.20 -20.77 11.52
C LEU A 61 -20.82 -21.44 11.68
N GLN A 62 -20.77 -22.73 12.02
CA GLN A 62 -19.50 -23.46 12.08
C GLN A 62 -18.80 -23.51 10.71
N GLY A 63 -19.56 -23.68 9.62
CA GLY A 63 -19.02 -23.60 8.26
C GLY A 63 -18.45 -22.22 7.92
N VAL A 64 -19.18 -21.15 8.27
CA VAL A 64 -18.73 -19.76 8.05
C VAL A 64 -17.50 -19.44 8.90
N VAL A 65 -17.50 -19.78 10.19
CA VAL A 65 -16.35 -19.54 11.10
C VAL A 65 -15.12 -20.35 10.68
N ALA A 66 -15.30 -21.61 10.27
CA ALA A 66 -14.18 -22.42 9.74
C ALA A 66 -13.61 -21.82 8.46
N SER A 67 -14.47 -21.31 7.57
CA SER A 67 -14.02 -20.64 6.34
C SER A 67 -13.32 -19.30 6.60
N ALA A 68 -13.80 -18.52 7.58
CA ALA A 68 -13.17 -17.27 8.01
C ALA A 68 -11.79 -17.53 8.64
N ARG A 69 -11.70 -18.51 9.54
CA ARG A 69 -10.43 -18.89 10.18
C ARG A 69 -9.37 -19.31 9.15
N ARG A 70 -9.79 -20.04 8.11
CA ARG A 70 -8.89 -20.50 7.06
C ARG A 70 -8.45 -19.38 6.12
N ARG A 71 -9.31 -18.36 5.92
CA ARG A 71 -8.96 -17.14 5.20
C ARG A 71 -7.88 -16.34 5.92
N ASP A 72 -7.92 -16.20 7.24
CA ASP A 72 -6.94 -15.41 7.98
C ASP A 72 -5.53 -16.00 7.90
N GLU A 73 -5.40 -17.32 8.06
CA GLU A 73 -4.11 -18.01 7.96
C GLU A 73 -3.56 -17.98 6.53
N GLN A 74 -4.43 -18.16 5.52
CA GLN A 74 -4.05 -18.09 4.11
C GLN A 74 -3.65 -16.66 3.72
N ASN A 75 -4.41 -15.66 4.16
CA ASN A 75 -4.15 -14.25 3.87
C ASN A 75 -2.81 -13.82 4.49
N ARG A 76 -2.49 -14.28 5.70
CA ARG A 76 -1.18 -14.00 6.32
C ARG A 76 -0.02 -14.55 5.48
N TRP A 77 -0.13 -15.78 4.97
CA TRP A 77 0.91 -16.36 4.10
C TRP A 77 1.03 -15.60 2.78
N VAL A 78 -0.09 -15.24 2.14
CA VAL A 78 -0.10 -14.44 0.90
C VAL A 78 0.49 -13.05 1.13
N MET A 79 0.17 -12.41 2.26
CA MET A 79 0.74 -11.12 2.63
C MET A 79 2.25 -11.20 2.80
N TRP A 80 2.75 -12.23 3.50
CA TRP A 80 4.20 -12.42 3.68
C TRP A 80 4.94 -12.68 2.37
N THR A 81 4.40 -13.51 1.47
CA THR A 81 5.03 -13.75 0.17
C THR A 81 4.95 -12.53 -0.74
N ALA A 82 3.85 -11.78 -0.71
CA ALA A 82 3.71 -10.52 -1.44
C ALA A 82 4.72 -9.47 -0.94
N THR A 83 4.77 -9.24 0.37
CA THR A 83 5.73 -8.29 0.96
C THR A 83 7.16 -8.75 0.72
N GLY A 84 7.45 -10.05 0.89
CA GLY A 84 8.78 -10.62 0.61
C GLY A 84 9.21 -10.44 -0.85
N GLY A 85 8.31 -10.68 -1.80
CA GLY A 85 8.57 -10.50 -3.23
C GLY A 85 8.82 -9.03 -3.60
N VAL A 86 8.06 -8.10 -3.03
CA VAL A 86 8.26 -6.65 -3.23
C VAL A 86 9.62 -6.22 -2.68
N VAL A 87 9.95 -6.62 -1.45
CA VAL A 87 11.23 -6.28 -0.81
C VAL A 87 12.40 -6.87 -1.60
N LEU A 88 12.31 -8.14 -1.99
CA LEU A 88 13.33 -8.79 -2.79
C LEU A 88 13.50 -8.11 -4.16
N GLY A 89 12.40 -7.75 -4.82
CA GLY A 89 12.41 -7.02 -6.08
C GLY A 89 13.08 -5.65 -5.96
N MET A 90 12.79 -4.89 -4.90
CA MET A 90 13.45 -3.61 -4.64
C MET A 90 14.96 -3.77 -4.40
N VAL A 91 15.37 -4.77 -3.62
CA VAL A 91 16.78 -5.04 -3.34
C VAL A 91 17.53 -5.45 -4.61
N LEU A 92 16.93 -6.33 -5.42
CA LEU A 92 17.49 -6.72 -6.71
C LEU A 92 17.60 -5.52 -7.65
N TRP A 93 16.55 -4.71 -7.75
CA TRP A 93 16.57 -3.51 -8.59
C TRP A 93 17.67 -2.53 -8.14
N ALA A 94 17.78 -2.23 -6.85
CA ALA A 94 18.80 -1.32 -6.33
C ALA A 94 20.23 -1.81 -6.59
N THR A 95 20.46 -3.12 -6.50
CA THR A 95 21.79 -3.72 -6.71
C THR A 95 22.15 -3.80 -8.18
N PHE A 96 21.20 -4.22 -9.03
CA PHE A 96 21.46 -4.49 -10.44
C PHE A 96 21.27 -3.27 -11.35
N ALA A 97 20.53 -2.23 -10.94
CA ALA A 97 20.33 -1.03 -11.76
C ALA A 97 21.65 -0.37 -12.17
N GLY A 98 22.62 -0.28 -11.24
CA GLY A 98 23.94 0.28 -11.51
C GLY A 98 24.83 -0.59 -12.41
N ILE A 99 24.61 -1.92 -12.43
CA ILE A 99 25.33 -2.85 -13.32
C ILE A 99 24.73 -2.75 -14.72
N VAL A 100 23.40 -2.78 -14.82
CA VAL A 100 22.68 -2.63 -16.09
C VAL A 100 23.03 -1.28 -16.73
N ALA A 101 23.06 -0.19 -15.96
CA ALA A 101 23.43 1.13 -16.47
C ALA A 101 24.84 1.19 -17.10
N ARG A 102 25.77 0.33 -16.66
CA ARG A 102 27.15 0.25 -17.19
C ARG A 102 27.33 -0.79 -18.28
N ALA A 103 26.41 -1.76 -18.40
CA ALA A 103 26.46 -2.81 -19.41
C ALA A 103 25.79 -2.41 -20.74
N VAL A 104 25.00 -1.33 -20.74
CA VAL A 104 24.38 -0.78 -21.95
C VAL A 104 25.47 -0.18 -22.87
N PRO A 105 25.32 -0.28 -24.20
CA PRO A 105 26.28 0.30 -25.14
C PRO A 105 26.54 1.79 -24.88
N ALA A 106 27.80 2.21 -25.02
CA ALA A 106 28.21 3.61 -24.81
C ALA A 106 27.48 4.61 -25.72
N SER A 107 26.94 4.17 -26.86
CA SER A 107 26.12 5.00 -27.76
C SER A 107 24.83 5.50 -27.12
N TRP A 108 24.33 4.85 -26.08
CA TRP A 108 23.09 5.26 -25.41
C TRP A 108 23.30 6.41 -24.42
N GLN A 109 24.53 6.55 -23.88
CA GLN A 109 24.93 7.57 -22.90
C GLN A 109 24.01 7.62 -21.66
N TRP A 110 23.58 6.45 -21.18
CA TRP A 110 22.67 6.35 -20.05
C TRP A 110 23.25 6.90 -18.75
N PRO A 111 24.52 6.60 -18.37
CA PRO A 111 25.15 7.19 -17.20
C PRO A 111 25.20 8.72 -17.25
N GLU A 112 25.56 9.28 -18.40
CA GLU A 112 25.70 10.72 -18.61
C GLU A 112 24.34 11.43 -18.55
N LYS A 113 23.31 10.86 -19.18
CA LYS A 113 21.93 11.38 -19.10
C LYS A 113 21.36 11.29 -17.69
N MET A 114 21.62 10.19 -16.98
CA MET A 114 21.22 10.03 -15.57
C MET A 114 21.91 11.07 -14.69
N ALA A 115 23.20 11.32 -14.88
CA ALA A 115 23.93 12.35 -14.13
C ALA A 115 23.35 13.76 -14.39
N ALA A 116 23.12 14.11 -15.65
CA ALA A 116 22.51 15.39 -16.03
C ALA A 116 21.11 15.56 -15.43
N HIS A 117 20.28 14.51 -15.50
CA HIS A 117 18.94 14.52 -14.91
C HIS A 117 18.96 14.61 -13.38
N THR A 118 19.89 13.92 -12.72
CA THR A 118 20.06 13.98 -11.26
C THR A 118 20.52 15.36 -10.80
N LEU A 119 21.32 16.05 -11.61
CA LEU A 119 21.78 17.42 -11.34
C LEU A 119 20.75 18.49 -11.74
N ASP A 120 19.64 18.10 -12.38
CA ASP A 120 18.64 18.99 -12.99
C ASP A 120 19.28 20.08 -13.88
N MET A 121 20.31 19.67 -14.63
CA MET A 121 21.11 20.55 -15.48
C MET A 121 21.24 19.95 -16.88
N PRO A 122 21.38 20.76 -17.93
CA PRO A 122 21.77 20.24 -19.23
C PRO A 122 23.15 19.57 -19.16
N MET A 123 23.42 18.63 -20.07
CA MET A 123 24.58 17.72 -19.95
C MET A 123 25.92 18.46 -19.87
N TRP A 124 26.05 19.59 -20.56
CA TRP A 124 27.29 20.37 -20.57
C TRP A 124 27.55 21.04 -19.23
N GLU A 125 26.54 21.72 -18.68
CA GLU A 125 26.59 22.40 -17.38
C GLU A 125 26.74 21.39 -16.24
N GLY A 126 26.06 20.24 -16.34
CA GLY A 126 26.23 19.12 -15.41
C GLY A 126 27.66 18.59 -15.41
N GLY A 127 28.26 18.42 -16.61
CA GLY A 127 29.66 18.03 -16.75
C GLY A 127 30.63 19.04 -16.14
N GLN A 128 30.44 20.33 -16.42
CA GLN A 128 31.23 21.40 -15.80
C GLN A 128 31.10 21.39 -14.28
N ARG A 129 29.89 21.20 -13.75
CA ARG A 129 29.65 21.12 -12.31
C ARG A 129 30.35 19.94 -11.66
N MET A 130 30.37 18.77 -12.32
CA MET A 130 31.10 17.59 -11.86
C MET A 130 32.62 17.79 -11.89
N MET A 131 33.16 18.41 -12.94
CA MET A 131 34.58 18.72 -13.03
C MET A 131 35.01 19.72 -11.94
N GLN A 132 34.20 20.76 -11.73
CA GLN A 132 34.43 21.78 -10.71
C GLN A 132 34.33 21.18 -9.29
N SER A 133 33.38 20.28 -9.04
CA SER A 133 33.24 19.63 -7.73
C SER A 133 34.35 18.63 -7.45
N ALA A 134 34.84 17.92 -8.47
CA ALA A 134 35.93 16.96 -8.34
C ALA A 134 37.29 17.64 -8.10
N SER A 135 37.59 18.72 -8.83
CA SER A 135 38.80 19.52 -8.61
C SER A 135 38.62 20.95 -9.12
N PRO A 136 38.38 21.92 -8.22
CA PRO A 136 38.25 23.32 -8.60
C PRO A 136 39.53 23.85 -9.28
N GLY A 137 40.71 23.42 -8.83
CA GLY A 137 42.00 23.83 -9.38
C GLY A 137 42.27 23.28 -10.78
N ALA A 138 41.89 22.03 -11.06
CA ALA A 138 42.02 21.47 -12.41
C ALA A 138 41.03 22.16 -13.37
N PHE A 139 39.81 22.45 -12.92
CA PHE A 139 38.83 23.15 -13.73
C PHE A 139 39.26 24.58 -14.08
N THR A 140 39.84 25.32 -13.12
CA THR A 140 40.37 26.68 -13.40
C THR A 140 41.57 26.65 -14.34
N ALA A 141 42.45 25.65 -14.24
CA ALA A 141 43.55 25.46 -15.17
C ALA A 141 43.05 25.17 -16.60
N LEU A 142 42.03 24.32 -16.74
CA LEU A 142 41.38 24.05 -18.03
C LEU A 142 40.73 25.32 -18.61
N ALA A 143 39.98 26.08 -17.81
CA ALA A 143 39.38 27.34 -18.23
C ALA A 143 40.43 28.39 -18.61
N ALA A 144 41.59 28.42 -17.94
CA ALA A 144 42.71 29.28 -18.32
C ALA A 144 43.30 28.88 -19.68
N GLY A 145 43.48 27.59 -19.93
CA GLY A 145 43.92 27.07 -21.23
C GLY A 145 42.93 27.41 -22.35
N ASP A 146 41.63 27.23 -22.11
CA ASP A 146 40.58 27.55 -23.08
C ASP A 146 40.58 29.04 -23.47
N ARG A 147 40.79 29.94 -22.52
CA ARG A 147 40.95 31.38 -22.81
C ARG A 147 42.13 31.67 -23.72
N ILE A 148 43.28 31.03 -23.50
CA ILE A 148 44.46 31.19 -24.37
C ILE A 148 44.16 30.67 -25.77
N VAL A 149 43.51 29.51 -25.89
CA VAL A 149 43.13 28.93 -27.20
C VAL A 149 42.13 29.82 -27.93
N ALA A 150 41.13 30.35 -27.21
CA ALA A 150 40.12 31.24 -27.77
C ALA A 150 40.74 32.55 -28.28
N ALA A 151 41.64 33.17 -27.51
CA ALA A 151 42.35 34.39 -27.91
C ALA A 151 43.27 34.17 -29.12
N ASN A 152 43.81 32.96 -29.27
CA ASN A 152 44.76 32.60 -30.34
C ASN A 152 44.15 31.76 -31.46
N ARG A 153 42.82 31.71 -31.57
CA ARG A 153 42.12 30.74 -32.42
C ARG A 153 42.62 30.74 -33.86
N GLU A 154 42.71 31.91 -34.50
CA GLU A 154 43.16 32.01 -35.89
C GLU A 154 44.62 31.58 -36.08
N ALA A 155 45.50 31.99 -35.17
CA ALA A 155 46.92 31.62 -35.18
C ALA A 155 47.10 30.10 -35.00
N LEU A 156 46.33 29.49 -34.09
CA LEU A 156 46.35 28.05 -33.83
C LEU A 156 45.75 27.24 -34.99
N GLU A 157 44.68 27.73 -35.62
CA GLU A 157 44.10 27.08 -36.82
C GLU A 157 45.07 27.11 -38.00
N ALA A 158 45.72 28.25 -38.27
CA ALA A 158 46.76 28.36 -39.30
C ALA A 158 47.98 27.48 -38.97
N CYS A 159 48.40 27.47 -37.71
CA CYS A 159 49.44 26.59 -37.20
C CYS A 159 49.14 25.11 -37.46
N ARG A 160 47.92 24.67 -37.12
CA ARG A 160 47.48 23.29 -37.32
C ARG A 160 47.46 22.89 -38.79
N LYS A 161 46.98 23.77 -39.68
CA LYS A 161 47.05 23.54 -41.14
C LYS A 161 48.49 23.33 -41.64
N ARG A 162 49.47 24.08 -41.12
CA ARG A 162 50.89 23.88 -41.45
C ARG A 162 51.42 22.56 -40.92
N ALA A 163 51.09 22.23 -39.67
CA ALA A 163 51.45 20.95 -39.05
C ALA A 163 50.91 19.77 -39.87
N ASP A 164 49.64 19.82 -40.24
CA ASP A 164 48.97 18.76 -41.02
C ASP A 164 49.56 18.64 -42.43
N LYS A 165 49.93 19.77 -43.06
CA LYS A 165 50.57 19.79 -44.38
C LYS A 165 51.99 19.23 -44.35
N ALA A 166 52.75 19.57 -43.32
CA ALA A 166 54.14 19.13 -43.16
C ALA A 166 54.24 17.73 -42.51
N ARG A 167 53.15 17.23 -41.92
CA ARG A 167 53.08 15.98 -41.14
C ARG A 167 54.13 15.89 -40.03
N GLU A 168 54.50 17.05 -39.50
CA GLU A 168 55.51 17.20 -38.44
C GLU A 168 55.07 18.24 -37.42
N ALA A 169 55.69 18.18 -36.24
CA ALA A 169 55.47 19.19 -35.22
C ALA A 169 56.07 20.53 -35.67
N VAL A 170 55.27 21.59 -35.69
CA VAL A 170 55.69 22.94 -36.07
C VAL A 170 55.67 23.87 -34.86
N ARG A 171 56.61 24.82 -34.84
CA ARG A 171 56.62 25.88 -33.82
C ARG A 171 55.66 27.01 -34.22
N CYS A 172 54.87 27.45 -33.26
CA CYS A 172 53.90 28.53 -33.44
C CYS A 172 54.01 29.51 -32.28
N THR A 173 53.89 30.79 -32.61
CA THR A 173 53.85 31.88 -31.64
C THR A 173 52.40 32.08 -31.23
N ILE A 174 52.16 32.17 -29.94
CA ILE A 174 50.87 32.50 -29.35
C ILE A 174 51.05 33.72 -28.46
N ASP A 175 49.99 34.53 -28.38
CA ASP A 175 49.90 35.66 -27.48
C ASP A 175 49.28 35.20 -26.17
N VAL A 176 50.00 35.40 -25.07
CA VAL A 176 49.53 35.07 -23.72
C VAL A 176 49.43 36.37 -22.94
N GLU A 177 48.21 36.79 -22.65
CA GLU A 177 47.96 37.96 -21.80
C GLU A 177 48.42 37.70 -20.36
N ALA A 178 48.93 38.74 -19.70
CA ALA A 178 49.39 38.63 -18.32
C ALA A 178 48.19 38.43 -17.37
N ASP A 179 48.27 37.46 -16.45
CA ASP A 179 47.26 37.29 -15.40
C ASP A 179 47.39 38.43 -14.36
N GLU A 180 46.48 39.40 -14.45
CA GLU A 180 46.36 40.55 -13.54
C GLU A 180 46.25 40.14 -12.06
N ARG A 181 45.89 38.88 -11.75
CA ARG A 181 45.83 38.38 -10.36
C ARG A 181 47.19 38.08 -9.73
N THR A 182 48.25 38.01 -10.53
CA THR A 182 49.63 37.80 -10.02
C THR A 182 50.27 39.09 -9.53
N LYS A 183 49.64 40.25 -9.80
CA LYS A 183 50.15 41.58 -9.42
C LYS A 183 49.64 42.08 -8.05
N ARG A 184 48.83 41.30 -7.32
CA ARG A 184 48.26 41.70 -6.01
C ARG A 184 48.84 40.86 -4.88
#